data_AF-A0A3N9US18-F1
#
_entry.id   AF-A0A3N9US18-F1
#
_cell.length_a   1.000
_cell.length_b   1.000
_cell.length_c   1.000
_cell.angle_alpha   90.00
_cell.angle_beta   90.00
_cell.angle_gamma   90.00
#
_symmetry.space_group_name_H-M   'P 1'
#
loop_
_entity.id
_entity.type
_entity.pdbx_description
1 polymer ?
#
loop_
_entity_poly.entity_id
_entity_poly.type
_entity_poly.pdbx_seq_one_letter_code
_entity_poly.pdbx_strand_id
1 'polypeptide(L)' 'AIDSPLNLRRKLGMIAVEINESGNGTKYRYFPDRARASEFIQTLPNTERVVMRESNLEDVFIELTGQKVSSD' A
#
# COMPACT_ATOMS: atom_id res chain seq x y z
N ALA A 1 7.30 13.34 20.36
CA ALA A 1 7.82 13.67 19.02
C ALA A 1 6.88 13.05 17.99
N ILE A 2 6.48 13.80 16.96
CA ILE A 2 5.91 13.19 15.75
C ILE A 2 7.02 12.31 15.18
N ASP A 3 6.73 11.03 15.00
CA ASP A 3 7.68 10.10 14.39
C ASP A 3 8.08 10.63 13.02
N SER A 4 9.34 10.50 12.62
CA SER A 4 9.77 11.05 11.34
C SER A 4 8.95 10.46 10.19
N PRO A 5 8.71 11.21 9.09
CA PRO A 5 8.04 10.70 7.90
C PRO A 5 8.53 9.32 7.44
N LEU A 6 9.84 9.12 7.49
CA LEU A 6 10.48 7.87 7.14
C LEU A 6 10.14 6.74 8.13
N ASN A 7 10.10 7.01 9.43
CA ASN A 7 9.73 6.02 10.43
C ASN A 7 8.28 5.60 10.31
N LEU A 8 7.37 6.53 10.01
CA LEU A 8 5.97 6.21 9.79
C LEU A 8 5.79 5.30 8.57
N ARG A 9 6.46 5.61 7.46
CA ARG A 9 6.48 4.74 6.28
C ARG A 9 7.08 3.37 6.57
N ARG A 10 8.17 3.30 7.35
CA ARG A 10 8.77 2.01 7.76
C ARG A 10 7.85 1.17 8.63
N LYS A 11 7.05 1.80 9.50
CA LYS A 11 6.04 1.12 10.33
C LYS A 11 4.88 0.58 9.50
N LEU A 12 4.44 1.32 8.49
CA LEU A 12 3.41 0.86 7.55
C LEU A 12 3.93 -0.24 6.62
N GLY A 13 5.10 -0.02 6.03
CA GLY A 13 5.66 -0.78 4.91
C GLY A 13 6.14 0.18 3.82
N MET A 14 7.35 -0.05 3.31
CA MET A 14 7.96 0.82 2.29
C MET A 14 7.37 0.63 0.90
N ILE A 15 6.76 -0.53 0.65
CA ILE A 15 6.19 -0.91 -0.63
C ILE A 15 4.69 -1.08 -0.50
N ALA A 16 3.94 -0.39 -1.35
CA ALA A 16 2.50 -0.56 -1.51
C ALA A 16 2.22 -1.43 -2.74
N VAL A 17 1.36 -2.41 -2.57
CA VAL A 17 0.79 -3.24 -3.63
C VAL A 17 -0.67 -2.86 -3.77
N GLU A 18 -1.03 -2.32 -4.94
CA GLU A 18 -2.38 -1.99 -5.32
C GLU A 18 -2.97 -3.15 -6.10
N ILE A 19 -4.09 -3.69 -5.63
CA ILE A 19 -4.78 -4.82 -6.24
C ILE A 19 -6.13 -4.30 -6.73
N ASN A 20 -6.30 -4.24 -8.03
CA ASN A 20 -7.57 -3.88 -8.64
C ASN A 20 -8.37 -5.16 -8.90
N GLU A 21 -9.34 -5.41 -8.03
CA GLU A 21 -10.32 -6.48 -8.21
C GLU A 21 -11.44 -5.94 -9.11
N SER A 22 -11.67 -6.62 -10.24
CA SER A 22 -12.74 -6.26 -11.18
C SER A 22 -14.08 -6.07 -10.46
N GLY A 23 -14.51 -4.80 -10.32
CA GLY A 23 -15.80 -4.42 -9.74
C GLY A 23 -15.82 -4.12 -8.23
N ASN A 24 -14.77 -4.43 -7.48
CA ASN A 24 -14.73 -4.24 -6.02
C ASN A 24 -13.80 -3.11 -5.54
N GLY A 25 -13.22 -2.36 -6.47
CA GLY A 25 -12.33 -1.25 -6.19
C GLY A 25 -10.88 -1.69 -5.97
N THR A 26 -10.03 -0.73 -5.59
CA THR A 26 -8.61 -0.97 -5.35
C THR A 26 -8.37 -1.28 -3.88
N LYS A 27 -7.77 -2.45 -3.62
CA LYS A 27 -7.25 -2.84 -2.31
C LYS A 27 -5.76 -2.51 -2.23
N TYR A 28 -5.30 -2.14 -1.05
CA TYR A 28 -3.90 -1.85 -0.79
C TYR A 28 -3.35 -2.86 0.22
N ARG A 29 -2.13 -3.32 -0.01
CA ARG A 29 -1.32 -4.04 0.98
C ARG A 29 0.08 -3.47 1.04
N TYR A 30 0.63 -3.38 2.25
CA TYR A 30 1.94 -2.79 2.49
C TYR A 30 2.95 -3.85 2.93
N PHE A 31 4.17 -3.72 2.44
CA PHE A 31 5.27 -4.64 2.68
C PHE A 31 6.54 -3.86 3.04
N PRO A 32 7.42 -4.43 3.88
CA PRO A 32 8.65 -3.74 4.27
C PRO A 32 9.63 -3.58 3.11
N ASP A 33 9.57 -4.46 2.10
CA ASP A 33 10.48 -4.48 0.96
C ASP A 33 9.81 -5.09 -0.28
N ARG A 34 10.50 -4.94 -1.44
CA ARG A 34 10.00 -5.40 -2.74
C ARG A 34 9.98 -6.93 -2.84
N ALA A 35 10.89 -7.64 -2.17
CA ALA A 35 10.97 -9.09 -2.27
C ALA A 35 9.71 -9.74 -1.68
N ARG A 36 9.31 -9.33 -0.47
CA ARG A 36 8.07 -9.78 0.17
C ARG A 36 6.82 -9.38 -0.60
N ALA A 37 6.81 -8.18 -1.18
CA ALA A 37 5.73 -7.76 -2.05
C ALA A 37 5.63 -8.67 -3.29
N SER A 38 6.75 -9.00 -3.94
CA SER A 38 6.80 -9.89 -5.10
C SER A 38 6.34 -11.31 -4.77
N GLU A 39 6.72 -11.86 -3.61
CA GLU A 39 6.25 -13.16 -3.15
C GLU A 39 4.72 -13.16 -2.99
N PHE A 40 4.15 -12.12 -2.38
CA PHE A 40 2.71 -12.00 -2.25
C PHE A 40 2.00 -11.91 -3.61
N ILE A 41 2.52 -11.10 -4.55
CA ILE A 41 1.90 -10.95 -5.89
C ILE A 41 1.83 -12.28 -6.63
N GLN A 42 2.83 -13.16 -6.47
CA GLN A 42 2.81 -14.50 -7.09
C GLN A 42 1.70 -15.41 -6.55
N THR A 43 1.12 -15.08 -5.38
CA THR A 43 -0.01 -15.82 -4.81
C THR A 43 -1.37 -15.32 -5.31
N LEU A 44 -1.40 -14.18 -6.01
CA LEU A 44 -2.63 -13.60 -6.52
C LEU A 44 -3.08 -14.27 -7.82
N PRO A 45 -4.39 -14.38 -8.07
CA PRO A 45 -4.90 -14.90 -9.33
C PRO A 45 -4.54 -13.95 -10.49
N ASN A 46 -4.20 -14.53 -11.65
CA ASN A 46 -3.80 -13.77 -12.86
C ASN A 46 -4.87 -12.81 -13.40
N THR A 47 -6.10 -12.88 -12.88
CA THR A 47 -7.21 -12.00 -13.26
C THR A 47 -7.18 -10.65 -12.56
N GLU A 48 -6.37 -10.49 -11.51
CA GLU A 48 -6.24 -9.23 -10.78
C GLU A 48 -5.17 -8.34 -11.41
N ARG A 49 -5.48 -7.06 -11.61
CA ARG A 49 -4.48 -6.09 -12.06
C ARG A 49 -3.73 -5.56 -10.84
N VAL A 50 -2.42 -5.76 -10.83
CA VAL A 50 -1.57 -5.41 -9.68
C VAL A 50 -0.55 -4.34 -10.05
N VAL A 51 -0.37 -3.34 -9.18
CA VAL A 51 0.66 -2.31 -9.29
C VAL A 51 1.51 -2.31 -8.02
N MET A 52 2.83 -2.29 -8.16
CA MET A 52 3.77 -2.17 -7.04
C MET A 52 4.47 -0.81 -7.09
N ARG A 53 4.39 -0.04 -6.00
CA ARG A 53 5.06 1.25 -5.85
C ARG A 53 5.64 1.43 -4.45
N GLU A 54 6.43 2.48 -4.25
CA GLU A 54 6.76 2.91 -2.89
C GLU A 54 5.53 3.48 -2.19
N SER A 55 5.40 3.22 -0.89
CA SER A 55 4.40 3.89 -0.05
C SER A 55 4.73 5.38 0.09
N ASN A 56 3.77 6.19 0.51
CA ASN A 56 3.99 7.61 0.82
C ASN A 56 3.34 7.98 2.18
N LEU A 57 3.31 9.27 2.52
CA LEU A 57 2.66 9.71 3.76
C LEU A 57 1.14 9.74 3.69
N GLU A 58 0.57 9.80 2.48
CA GLU A 58 -0.86 9.70 2.28
C GLU A 58 -1.34 8.29 2.63
N ASP A 59 -0.64 7.25 2.19
CA ASP A 59 -0.93 5.86 2.56
C ASP A 59 -0.90 5.68 4.09
N VAL A 60 0.13 6.24 4.74
CA VAL A 60 0.25 6.25 6.21
C VAL A 60 -0.94 6.95 6.84
N PHE A 61 -1.31 8.12 6.33
CA PHE A 61 -2.44 8.88 6.86
C PHE A 61 -3.74 8.10 6.71
N ILE A 62 -4.01 7.53 5.53
CA ILE A 62 -5.21 6.73 5.26
C ILE A 62 -5.25 5.51 6.18
N GLU A 63 -4.15 4.78 6.35
CA GLU A 63 -4.13 3.56 7.18
C GLU A 63 -4.29 3.89 8.68
N LEU A 64 -3.71 5.00 9.15
CA LEU A 64 -3.79 5.41 10.55
C LEU A 64 -5.15 6.04 10.91
N THR A 65 -5.80 6.72 9.96
CA THR A 65 -7.02 7.50 10.23
C THR A 65 -8.29 6.88 9.68
N GLY A 66 -8.17 5.96 8.72
CA GLY A 66 -9.30 5.44 7.94
C GLY A 66 -9.92 6.48 6.99
N GLN A 67 -9.38 7.70 6.91
CA GLN A 67 -9.90 8.77 6.05
C GLN A 67 -9.14 8.80 4.73
N LYS A 68 -9.87 8.81 3.61
CA LYS A 68 -9.30 9.05 2.28
C LYS A 68 -9.07 10.55 2.10
N VAL A 69 -7.91 10.92 1.56
CA VAL A 69 -7.63 12.31 1.17
C VAL A 69 -8.36 12.57 -0.14
N SER A 70 -9.54 13.18 -0.05
CA SER A 70 -10.22 13.71 -1.24
C SER A 70 -9.41 14.93 -1.72
N SER A 71 -8.85 14.87 -2.91
CA SER A 71 -8.34 16.07 -3.58
C SER A 71 -9.55 16.85 -4.09
N ASP A 72 -9.81 18.03 -3.52
CA ASP A 72 -10.72 19.03 -4.09
C ASP A 72 -9.97 19.87 -5.14
#